data_AF-A0A3M2V4U0-F1
#
_entry.id   AF-A0A3M2V4U0-F1
#
_cell.length_a   1.000
_cell.length_b   1.000
_cell.length_c   1.000
_cell.angle_alpha   90.00
_cell.angle_beta   90.00
_cell.angle_gamma   90.00
#
_symmetry.space_group_name_H-M   'P 1'
#
loop_
_entity.id
_entity.type
_entity.pdbx_description
1 polymer ?
#
loop_
_entity_poly.entity_id
_entity_poly.type
_entity_poly.pdbx_seq_one_letter_code
_entity_poly.pdbx_strand_id
1 'polypeptide(L)'
;MDGRRRTDRASGARNDASGTRLGITQRRTQRRCVMNGADEYAVAQGNTRLIPNLNTTCKMEVPADLPGVVIFLHGVNDPGASYESVETGLCQGVNERLDRPDLVPGRYGGKYKEAGNVPYEKRDSDQKVILDDPDTYLYRRDASDPKTHSLLIPFYWGHRAAPDQIKRDDAGDPFRMRNQFQDINGNRLDRHFAKAGGFIANATNNIPDVYGEGFRPNLKSIALETFKPDNALYFGHSPARHYCVLAAHRLAMLIREIRRVSPDETITIMGHSQGTIVTLLAQALLVDGGDRCADTFIMVDTPYCVLPGNTPKDQDTFSTLVGIVTAITNMPHTQPAMSELRDAKTYCGRSGSRWLPTQGIRKNKVGSMTVFPERDNRGKVYLYFCPDDTTVSLDDVQGIGTYGMPDALPDGRMAMMVLPQLRFYQRMWTKRHRYGEAILIGNTPQPELMRATGEARYPGSSFGAGMIARAPILEGQERLINAEALSPPHEPEMFGGEASRGT
;
A
#
# COMPACT_ATOMS: atom_id res chain seq x y z
N MET A 1 -79.75 -14.49 -20.06
CA MET A 1 -79.33 -13.55 -21.12
C MET A 1 -77.92 -13.98 -21.52
N ASP A 2 -77.83 -14.92 -22.45
CA ASP A 2 -77.54 -14.65 -23.87
C ASP A 2 -76.22 -13.86 -24.08
N GLY A 3 -75.25 -14.30 -24.87
CA GLY A 3 -75.38 -15.24 -25.98
C GLY A 3 -74.06 -15.77 -26.53
N ARG A 4 -74.23 -16.84 -27.31
CA ARG A 4 -73.26 -17.44 -28.21
C ARG A 4 -73.03 -16.50 -29.42
N ARG A 5 -71.81 -16.50 -29.96
CA ARG A 5 -71.59 -16.43 -31.43
C ARG A 5 -70.42 -17.33 -31.83
N ARG A 6 -70.75 -18.36 -32.61
CA ARG A 6 -69.87 -19.03 -33.59
C ARG A 6 -69.78 -18.16 -34.83
N THR A 7 -68.66 -18.24 -35.56
CA THR A 7 -68.65 -18.57 -37.01
C THR A 7 -67.23 -18.91 -37.47
N ASP A 8 -67.06 -20.20 -37.78
CA ASP A 8 -66.31 -20.88 -38.85
C ASP A 8 -65.54 -20.05 -39.90
N ARG A 9 -64.34 -20.56 -40.27
CA ARG A 9 -64.05 -20.99 -41.65
C ARG A 9 -62.84 -21.93 -41.73
N ALA A 10 -63.05 -23.06 -42.38
CA ALA A 10 -62.07 -24.06 -42.77
C ALA A 10 -61.72 -23.96 -44.26
N SER A 11 -60.52 -24.43 -44.64
CA SER A 11 -60.16 -25.19 -45.86
C SER A 11 -58.69 -24.94 -46.23
N GLY A 12 -57.83 -25.96 -46.17
CA GLY A 12 -57.29 -26.68 -47.36
C GLY A 12 -55.83 -26.21 -47.58
N ALA A 13 -54.82 -26.99 -47.95
CA ALA A 13 -54.71 -28.33 -48.50
C ALA A 13 -53.30 -28.87 -48.20
N ARG A 14 -53.16 -30.19 -48.23
CA ARG A 14 -51.88 -30.91 -48.23
C ARG A 14 -51.17 -30.70 -49.57
N ASN A 15 -49.85 -30.61 -49.55
CA ASN A 15 -48.99 -31.03 -50.66
C ASN A 15 -47.69 -31.58 -50.09
N ASP A 16 -47.52 -32.90 -50.24
CA ASP A 16 -46.24 -33.59 -50.16
C ASP A 16 -45.43 -33.27 -51.42
N ALA A 17 -44.17 -32.90 -51.26
CA ALA A 17 -43.18 -32.99 -52.33
C ALA A 17 -41.79 -33.28 -51.74
N SER A 18 -41.28 -34.42 -52.18
CA SER A 18 -39.99 -35.05 -51.98
C SER A 18 -38.78 -34.24 -52.47
N GLY A 19 -37.62 -34.50 -51.85
CA GLY A 19 -36.26 -34.16 -52.33
C GLY A 19 -35.65 -32.99 -51.55
N THR A 20 -34.45 -33.03 -50.99
CA THR A 20 -33.24 -33.78 -51.34
C THR A 20 -32.29 -33.75 -50.14
N ARG A 21 -31.64 -34.88 -49.83
CA ARG A 21 -30.54 -34.96 -48.86
C ARG A 21 -29.37 -34.08 -49.30
N LEU A 22 -28.91 -33.21 -48.40
CA LEU A 22 -27.55 -32.68 -48.41
C LEU A 22 -27.02 -32.78 -46.98
N GLY A 23 -26.20 -33.81 -46.75
CA GLY A 23 -25.44 -33.97 -45.53
C GLY A 23 -24.37 -32.88 -45.46
N ILE A 24 -24.34 -32.14 -44.35
CA ILE A 24 -23.18 -31.34 -43.98
C ILE A 24 -22.83 -31.68 -42.53
N THR A 25 -21.62 -32.21 -42.43
CA THR A 25 -20.83 -32.67 -41.30
C THR A 25 -20.88 -31.69 -40.12
N GLN A 26 -21.26 -32.17 -38.93
CA GLN A 26 -21.03 -31.47 -37.67
C GLN A 26 -19.52 -31.34 -37.44
N ARG A 27 -18.94 -30.18 -37.79
CA ARG A 27 -17.63 -29.79 -37.26
C ARG A 27 -17.81 -29.35 -35.81
N ARG A 28 -17.50 -30.22 -34.86
CA ARG A 28 -17.17 -29.85 -33.49
C ARG A 28 -15.99 -28.89 -33.52
N THR A 29 -16.26 -27.59 -33.46
CA THR A 29 -15.27 -26.62 -33.03
C THR A 29 -15.29 -26.62 -31.51
N GLN A 30 -14.34 -27.34 -30.90
CA GLN A 30 -13.92 -27.04 -29.53
C GLN A 30 -13.41 -25.60 -29.54
N ARG A 31 -14.28 -24.63 -29.22
CA ARG A 31 -13.82 -23.34 -28.74
C ARG A 31 -13.13 -23.62 -27.41
N ARG A 32 -11.79 -23.59 -27.42
CA ARG A 32 -11.00 -23.40 -26.21
C ARG A 32 -11.56 -22.16 -25.51
N CYS A 33 -12.22 -22.37 -24.39
CA CYS A 33 -12.51 -21.29 -23.45
C CYS A 33 -11.16 -20.80 -22.95
N VAL A 34 -10.77 -19.60 -23.37
CA VAL A 34 -9.63 -18.90 -22.77
C VAL A 34 -10.15 -18.43 -21.42
N MET A 35 -9.69 -19.07 -20.35
CA MET A 35 -10.01 -18.70 -18.97
C MET A 35 -9.52 -17.26 -18.76
N ASN A 36 -10.42 -16.31 -18.57
CA ASN A 36 -10.06 -14.99 -18.07
C ASN A 36 -9.82 -15.14 -16.56
N GLY A 37 -8.79 -14.50 -16.01
CA GLY A 37 -8.27 -14.71 -14.65
C GLY A 37 -9.19 -14.33 -13.48
N ALA A 38 -10.51 -14.37 -13.65
CA ALA A 38 -11.52 -14.12 -12.64
C ALA A 38 -12.63 -15.18 -12.71
N ASP A 39 -12.32 -16.44 -13.05
CA ASP A 39 -13.30 -17.52 -12.95
C ASP A 39 -13.53 -17.81 -11.45
N GLU A 40 -14.68 -17.33 -10.96
CA GLU A 40 -15.11 -17.33 -9.57
C GLU A 40 -15.26 -18.77 -9.02
N TYR A 41 -14.83 -18.98 -7.76
CA TYR A 41 -14.92 -20.27 -7.09
C TYR A 41 -16.35 -20.52 -6.57
N ALA A 42 -16.97 -21.62 -6.99
CA ALA A 42 -18.31 -21.99 -6.51
C ALA A 42 -18.27 -22.65 -5.13
N VAL A 43 -18.68 -21.94 -4.07
CA VAL A 43 -18.75 -22.48 -2.69
C VAL A 43 -20.06 -23.21 -2.36
N ALA A 44 -21.13 -23.04 -3.16
CA ALA A 44 -22.43 -23.64 -2.93
C ALA A 44 -23.20 -23.94 -4.23
N GLN A 45 -24.10 -24.92 -4.18
CA GLN A 45 -25.00 -25.29 -5.29
C GLN A 45 -26.40 -25.54 -4.73
N GLY A 46 -27.43 -25.11 -5.46
CA GLY A 46 -28.81 -25.30 -5.01
C GLY A 46 -29.85 -25.03 -6.08
N ASN A 47 -31.09 -25.39 -5.76
CA ASN A 47 -32.28 -25.03 -6.55
C ASN A 47 -32.92 -23.81 -5.89
N THR A 48 -33.00 -22.67 -6.59
CA THR A 48 -33.64 -21.45 -6.08
C THR A 48 -35.02 -21.27 -6.69
N ARG A 49 -36.00 -20.89 -5.86
CA ARG A 49 -37.37 -20.53 -6.30
C ARG A 49 -37.48 -19.08 -6.82
N LEU A 50 -36.41 -18.29 -6.73
CA LEU A 50 -36.41 -16.87 -7.11
C LEU A 50 -36.34 -16.64 -8.63
N ILE A 51 -36.12 -17.69 -9.42
CA ILE A 51 -36.13 -17.64 -10.89
C ILE A 51 -37.31 -18.51 -11.39
N PRO A 52 -38.40 -17.90 -11.90
CA PRO A 52 -39.54 -18.66 -12.40
C PRO A 52 -39.13 -19.65 -13.50
N ASN A 53 -39.63 -20.89 -13.42
CA ASN A 53 -39.38 -21.99 -14.37
C ASN A 53 -37.94 -22.53 -14.43
N LEU A 54 -37.10 -22.22 -13.43
CA LEU A 54 -35.77 -22.83 -13.32
C LEU A 54 -35.87 -24.25 -12.75
N ASN A 55 -35.93 -25.25 -13.63
CA ASN A 55 -36.00 -26.67 -13.26
C ASN A 55 -34.61 -27.36 -13.28
N THR A 56 -33.54 -26.57 -13.36
CA THR A 56 -32.14 -27.03 -13.44
C THR A 56 -31.34 -26.48 -12.27
N THR A 57 -30.45 -27.29 -11.70
CA THR A 57 -29.51 -26.84 -10.66
C THR A 57 -28.71 -25.63 -11.16
N CYS A 58 -28.76 -24.54 -10.41
CA CYS A 58 -27.96 -23.35 -10.70
C CYS A 58 -26.79 -23.30 -9.73
N LYS A 59 -25.60 -23.03 -10.28
CA LYS A 59 -24.44 -22.73 -9.44
C LYS A 59 -24.55 -21.26 -9.05
N MET A 60 -24.57 -21.01 -7.74
CA MET A 60 -24.43 -19.66 -7.22
C MET A 60 -22.99 -19.53 -6.75
N GLU A 61 -22.21 -18.74 -7.48
CA GLU A 61 -20.86 -18.40 -7.11
C GLU A 61 -20.93 -17.40 -5.95
N VAL A 62 -20.33 -17.75 -4.81
CA VAL A 62 -20.12 -16.80 -3.72
C VAL A 62 -18.61 -16.60 -3.65
N PRO A 63 -18.12 -15.37 -3.83
CA PRO A 63 -16.70 -15.11 -3.77
C PRO A 63 -16.19 -15.47 -2.38
N ALA A 64 -14.95 -15.95 -2.33
CA ALA A 64 -14.29 -16.20 -1.08
C ALA A 64 -14.00 -14.88 -0.35
N ASP A 65 -14.13 -14.87 0.98
CA ASP A 65 -13.81 -13.70 1.79
C ASP A 65 -12.38 -13.24 1.52
N LEU A 66 -12.16 -11.93 1.60
CA LEU A 66 -10.81 -11.40 1.56
C LEU A 66 -9.99 -11.93 2.75
N PRO A 67 -8.68 -12.23 2.58
CA PRO A 67 -7.86 -12.77 3.66
C PRO A 67 -7.74 -11.87 4.90
N GLY A 68 -8.00 -10.57 4.72
CA GLY A 68 -7.98 -9.53 5.74
C GLY A 68 -8.04 -8.16 5.08
N VAL A 69 -7.76 -7.12 5.85
CA VAL A 69 -7.65 -5.74 5.37
C VAL A 69 -6.20 -5.27 5.47
N VAL A 70 -5.70 -4.67 4.38
CA VAL A 70 -4.41 -3.98 4.37
C VAL A 70 -4.67 -2.49 4.13
N ILE A 71 -4.38 -1.65 5.11
CA ILE A 71 -4.45 -0.20 4.95
C ILE A 71 -3.05 0.28 4.54
N PHE A 72 -2.95 0.93 3.39
CA PHE A 72 -1.70 1.53 2.94
C PHE A 72 -1.79 3.05 2.98
N LEU A 73 -0.82 3.67 3.65
CA LEU A 73 -0.64 5.11 3.68
C LEU A 73 0.80 5.46 3.36
N HIS A 74 0.97 6.15 2.23
CA HIS A 74 2.25 6.69 1.84
C HIS A 74 2.57 7.98 2.62
N GLY A 75 3.84 8.37 2.62
CA GLY A 75 4.32 9.63 3.18
C GLY A 75 4.10 10.84 2.28
N VAL A 76 4.92 11.85 2.51
CA VAL A 76 4.83 13.21 1.97
C VAL A 76 4.82 13.32 0.45
N ASN A 77 4.18 14.39 -0.05
CA ASN A 77 4.09 14.77 -1.47
C ASN A 77 3.48 13.72 -2.42
N ASP A 78 2.82 12.67 -1.93
CA ASP A 78 2.27 11.61 -2.77
C ASP A 78 0.75 11.75 -2.96
N PRO A 79 0.28 12.11 -4.17
CA PRO A 79 -1.15 12.08 -4.53
C PRO A 79 -1.72 10.68 -4.76
N GLY A 80 -0.88 9.63 -4.71
CA GLY A 80 -1.29 8.24 -4.95
C GLY A 80 -0.41 7.49 -5.94
N ALA A 81 0.72 8.05 -6.33
CA ALA A 81 1.61 7.51 -7.36
C ALA A 81 2.14 6.12 -7.01
N SER A 82 2.41 5.85 -5.73
CA SER A 82 2.95 4.57 -5.29
C SER A 82 1.88 3.48 -5.11
N TYR A 83 0.59 3.84 -5.10
CA TYR A 83 -0.48 2.93 -4.66
C TYR A 83 -0.74 1.80 -5.66
N GLU A 84 -0.69 2.08 -6.97
CA GLU A 84 -0.89 1.07 -8.02
C GLU A 84 0.17 -0.05 -7.93
N SER A 85 1.45 0.33 -7.79
CA SER A 85 2.55 -0.63 -7.67
C SER A 85 2.44 -1.46 -6.39
N VAL A 86 2.14 -0.82 -5.26
CA VAL A 86 1.96 -1.51 -3.97
C VAL A 86 0.78 -2.46 -4.02
N GLU A 87 -0.37 -2.04 -4.55
CA GLU A 87 -1.57 -2.88 -4.66
C GLU A 87 -1.32 -4.10 -5.56
N THR A 88 -0.64 -3.88 -6.69
CA THR A 88 -0.30 -4.94 -7.65
C THR A 88 0.61 -5.99 -7.00
N GLY A 89 1.71 -5.55 -6.38
CA GLY A 89 2.64 -6.45 -5.69
C GLY A 89 2.00 -7.17 -4.51
N LEU A 90 1.12 -6.49 -3.76
CA LEU A 90 0.39 -7.07 -2.64
C LEU A 90 -0.57 -8.17 -3.10
N CYS A 91 -1.43 -7.87 -4.09
CA CYS A 91 -2.34 -8.88 -4.65
C CYS A 91 -1.56 -10.06 -5.20
N GLN A 92 -0.49 -9.82 -5.97
CA GLN A 92 0.36 -10.90 -6.48
C GLN A 92 0.94 -11.77 -5.35
N GLY A 93 1.59 -11.14 -4.36
CA GLY A 93 2.24 -11.86 -3.27
C GLY A 93 1.26 -12.64 -2.38
N VAL A 94 0.06 -12.08 -2.15
CA VAL A 94 -0.99 -12.76 -1.38
C VAL A 94 -1.63 -13.88 -2.18
N ASN A 95 -1.84 -13.71 -3.49
CA ASN A 95 -2.30 -14.77 -4.39
C ASN A 95 -1.35 -15.97 -4.34
N GLU A 96 -0.04 -15.71 -4.41
CA GLU A 96 0.99 -16.73 -4.33
C GLU A 96 1.09 -17.37 -2.94
N ARG A 97 1.03 -16.58 -1.87
CA ARG A 97 1.15 -17.07 -0.48
C ARG A 97 -0.07 -17.89 -0.07
N LEU A 98 -1.28 -17.44 -0.40
CA LEU A 98 -2.52 -18.06 0.08
C LEU A 98 -3.18 -18.98 -0.96
N ASP A 99 -2.57 -19.23 -2.12
CA ASP A 99 -3.19 -20.01 -3.23
C ASP A 99 -4.55 -19.41 -3.66
N ARG A 100 -4.62 -18.08 -3.71
CA ARG A 100 -5.82 -17.29 -4.04
C ARG A 100 -5.65 -16.57 -5.38
N PRO A 101 -5.79 -17.21 -6.56
CA PRO A 101 -5.50 -16.57 -7.84
C PRO A 101 -6.50 -15.45 -8.23
N ASP A 102 -7.50 -15.19 -7.41
CA ASP A 102 -8.65 -14.34 -7.66
C ASP A 102 -8.52 -12.90 -7.12
N LEU A 103 -7.44 -12.56 -6.38
CA LEU A 103 -7.26 -11.17 -5.96
C LEU A 103 -6.73 -10.35 -7.14
N VAL A 104 -7.44 -9.28 -7.45
CA VAL A 104 -7.20 -8.39 -8.59
C VAL A 104 -7.03 -6.96 -8.06
N PRO A 105 -5.88 -6.31 -8.31
CA PRO A 105 -5.67 -4.93 -7.88
C PRO A 105 -6.60 -3.95 -8.61
N GLY A 106 -6.88 -2.81 -7.97
CA GLY A 106 -7.53 -1.69 -8.63
C GLY A 106 -6.70 -1.11 -9.77
N ARG A 107 -7.37 -0.55 -10.77
CA ARG A 107 -6.70 0.23 -11.83
C ARG A 107 -6.61 1.68 -11.42
N TYR A 108 -5.51 2.34 -11.77
CA TYR A 108 -5.30 3.74 -11.42
C TYR A 108 -5.21 4.60 -12.69
N GLY A 109 -5.89 5.75 -12.64
CA GLY A 109 -5.80 6.75 -13.71
C GLY A 109 -6.48 6.37 -15.02
N GLY A 110 -7.42 5.42 -15.02
CA GLY A 110 -8.09 4.94 -16.24
C GLY A 110 -8.67 6.09 -17.08
N LYS A 111 -9.52 6.91 -16.47
CA LYS A 111 -10.14 8.08 -17.13
C LYS A 111 -9.12 9.12 -17.60
N TYR A 112 -8.02 9.31 -16.86
CA TYR A 112 -6.96 10.25 -17.24
C TYR A 112 -6.21 9.75 -18.48
N LYS A 113 -5.85 8.46 -18.51
CA LYS A 113 -5.20 7.81 -19.66
C LYS A 113 -6.10 7.85 -20.90
N GLU A 114 -7.40 7.54 -20.73
CA GLU A 114 -8.40 7.62 -21.80
C GLU A 114 -8.54 9.02 -22.39
N ALA A 115 -8.68 10.05 -21.54
CA ALA A 115 -8.73 11.45 -21.98
C ALA A 115 -7.44 11.87 -22.69
N GLY A 116 -6.29 11.40 -22.21
CA GLY A 116 -4.97 11.69 -22.79
C GLY A 116 -4.80 11.17 -24.22
N ASN A 117 -5.44 10.04 -24.54
CA ASN A 117 -5.41 9.42 -25.88
C ASN A 117 -6.25 10.18 -26.93
N VAL A 118 -7.12 11.11 -26.50
CA VAL A 118 -7.89 11.95 -27.42
C VAL A 118 -7.04 13.16 -27.85
N PRO A 119 -6.89 13.44 -29.16
CA PRO A 119 -6.20 14.63 -29.64
C PRO A 119 -6.78 15.92 -29.07
N TYR A 120 -5.94 16.91 -28.73
CA TYR A 120 -6.34 18.14 -28.03
C TYR A 120 -7.59 18.82 -28.64
N GLU A 121 -7.64 18.94 -29.97
CA GLU A 121 -8.76 19.59 -30.69
C GLU A 121 -10.08 18.81 -30.65
N LYS A 122 -10.02 17.52 -30.33
CA LYS A 122 -11.18 16.61 -30.26
C LYS A 122 -11.63 16.36 -28.83
N ARG A 123 -10.95 16.93 -27.83
CA ARG A 123 -11.30 16.73 -26.43
C ARG A 123 -12.58 17.47 -26.08
N ASP A 124 -13.53 16.78 -25.48
CA ASP A 124 -14.71 17.39 -24.88
C ASP A 124 -14.36 18.18 -23.60
N SER A 125 -15.35 18.82 -22.99
CA SER A 125 -15.17 19.61 -21.77
C SER A 125 -14.67 18.77 -20.59
N ASP A 126 -15.18 17.55 -20.45
CA ASP A 126 -14.90 16.69 -19.30
C ASP A 126 -13.47 16.15 -19.37
N GLN A 127 -13.04 15.73 -20.56
CA GLN A 127 -11.67 15.30 -20.84
C GLN A 127 -10.65 16.42 -20.59
N LYS A 128 -11.00 17.67 -20.92
CA LYS A 128 -10.15 18.84 -20.61
C LYS A 128 -10.01 19.05 -19.10
N VAL A 129 -11.11 18.94 -18.34
CA VAL A 129 -11.10 19.06 -16.88
C VAL A 129 -10.28 17.93 -16.23
N ILE A 130 -10.46 16.69 -16.69
CA ILE A 130 -9.71 15.52 -16.20
C ILE A 130 -8.20 15.72 -16.37
N LEU A 131 -7.76 16.20 -17.53
CA LEU A 131 -6.34 16.39 -17.82
C LEU A 131 -5.75 17.64 -17.15
N ASP A 132 -6.58 18.62 -16.78
CA ASP A 132 -6.16 19.81 -16.03
C ASP A 132 -5.89 19.52 -14.54
N ASP A 133 -6.41 18.40 -14.03
CA ASP A 133 -6.28 17.95 -12.64
C ASP A 133 -5.61 16.57 -12.49
N PRO A 134 -4.32 16.44 -12.82
CA PRO A 134 -3.61 15.17 -12.73
C PRO A 134 -3.52 14.65 -11.30
N ASP A 135 -3.36 15.50 -10.29
CA ASP A 135 -3.23 15.06 -8.89
C ASP A 135 -4.44 14.25 -8.45
N THR A 136 -5.64 14.63 -8.91
CA THR A 136 -6.87 13.90 -8.64
C THR A 136 -7.07 12.70 -9.56
N TYR A 137 -6.90 12.87 -10.88
CA TYR A 137 -7.37 11.89 -11.86
C TYR A 137 -6.31 10.89 -12.32
N LEU A 138 -5.02 11.25 -12.34
CA LEU A 138 -3.94 10.35 -12.78
C LEU A 138 -3.77 9.17 -11.81
N TYR A 139 -4.01 9.39 -10.52
CA TYR A 139 -3.84 8.39 -9.47
C TYR A 139 -5.17 7.98 -8.84
N ARG A 140 -6.30 8.35 -9.44
CA ARG A 140 -7.60 7.88 -8.96
C ARG A 140 -7.72 6.39 -9.19
N ARG A 141 -7.94 5.65 -8.10
CA ARG A 141 -8.31 4.24 -8.14
C ARG A 141 -9.72 4.07 -8.72
N ASP A 142 -9.84 3.21 -9.72
CA ASP A 142 -11.09 2.71 -10.30
C ASP A 142 -11.27 1.25 -9.86
N ALA A 143 -12.46 0.95 -9.33
CA ALA A 143 -12.81 -0.36 -8.82
C ALA A 143 -13.70 -1.18 -9.80
N SER A 144 -14.14 -0.56 -10.90
CA SER A 144 -15.26 -1.06 -11.69
C SER A 144 -14.87 -1.93 -12.89
N ASP A 145 -13.77 -1.63 -13.60
CA ASP A 145 -13.33 -2.41 -14.77
C ASP A 145 -11.79 -2.55 -14.87
N PRO A 146 -11.21 -3.75 -14.63
CA PRO A 146 -11.89 -4.96 -14.18
C PRO A 146 -12.41 -4.78 -12.75
N LYS A 147 -13.43 -5.57 -12.40
CA LYS A 147 -13.96 -5.65 -11.04
C LYS A 147 -12.80 -5.93 -10.08
N THR A 148 -12.50 -4.96 -9.24
CA THR A 148 -11.39 -5.06 -8.29
C THR A 148 -11.74 -6.01 -7.17
N HIS A 149 -10.80 -6.88 -6.81
CA HIS A 149 -10.93 -7.80 -5.69
C HIS A 149 -9.63 -7.76 -4.88
N SER A 150 -9.50 -6.74 -4.06
CA SER A 150 -8.25 -6.41 -3.38
C SER A 150 -8.48 -6.17 -1.92
N LEU A 151 -7.54 -6.65 -1.11
CA LEU A 151 -7.47 -6.40 0.33
C LEU A 151 -6.97 -5.00 0.70
N LEU A 152 -6.51 -4.22 -0.28
CA LEU A 152 -5.94 -2.89 -0.05
C LEU A 152 -7.02 -1.82 0.12
N ILE A 153 -6.95 -1.09 1.23
CA ILE A 153 -7.59 0.21 1.39
C ILE A 153 -6.53 1.30 1.20
N PRO A 154 -6.60 2.09 0.11
CA PRO A 154 -5.72 3.23 -0.06
C PRO A 154 -6.14 4.36 0.89
N PHE A 155 -5.28 4.73 1.84
CA PHE A 155 -5.55 5.80 2.79
C PHE A 155 -4.88 7.10 2.35
N TYR A 156 -5.68 7.98 1.73
CA TYR A 156 -5.25 9.31 1.30
C TYR A 156 -5.38 10.33 2.45
N TRP A 157 -4.32 11.09 2.65
CA TRP A 157 -4.25 12.12 3.68
C TRP A 157 -3.39 13.29 3.19
N GLY A 158 -3.38 14.40 3.93
CA GLY A 158 -2.60 15.57 3.56
C GLY A 158 -3.14 16.84 4.21
N HIS A 159 -2.58 17.97 3.77
CA HIS A 159 -3.01 19.29 4.19
C HIS A 159 -4.01 19.87 3.19
N ARG A 160 -5.01 20.62 3.65
CA ARG A 160 -5.85 21.48 2.82
C ARG A 160 -5.79 22.90 3.37
N ALA A 161 -5.41 23.85 2.52
CA ALA A 161 -5.29 25.25 2.90
C ALA A 161 -6.68 25.84 3.19
N ALA A 162 -6.76 26.64 4.25
CA ALA A 162 -7.94 27.45 4.52
C ALA A 162 -8.04 28.61 3.51
N PRO A 163 -9.23 29.20 3.27
CA PRO A 163 -9.43 30.23 2.25
C PRO A 163 -8.54 31.48 2.37
N ASP A 164 -8.10 31.80 3.58
CA ASP A 164 -7.18 32.90 3.94
C ASP A 164 -5.70 32.52 3.80
N GLN A 165 -5.39 31.24 3.67
CA GLN A 165 -4.04 30.72 3.44
C GLN A 165 -3.74 30.51 1.96
N ILE A 166 -4.72 30.69 1.08
CA ILE A 166 -4.55 30.62 -0.37
C ILE A 166 -4.02 31.98 -0.86
N LYS A 167 -2.92 31.96 -1.61
CA LYS A 167 -2.38 33.18 -2.23
C LYS A 167 -3.35 33.72 -3.27
N ARG A 168 -3.52 35.04 -3.30
CA ARG A 168 -4.39 35.74 -4.26
C ARG A 168 -3.58 36.65 -5.18
N ASP A 169 -4.07 36.85 -6.39
CA ASP A 169 -3.53 37.85 -7.32
C ASP A 169 -4.15 39.24 -7.08
N ASP A 170 -3.76 40.22 -7.91
CA ASP A 170 -4.21 41.62 -7.79
C ASP A 170 -5.73 41.78 -8.01
N ALA A 171 -6.38 40.82 -8.68
CA ALA A 171 -7.83 40.79 -8.87
C ALA A 171 -8.57 40.11 -7.70
N GLY A 172 -7.83 39.52 -6.74
CA GLY A 172 -8.37 38.78 -5.61
C GLY A 172 -8.67 37.30 -5.92
N ASP A 173 -8.35 36.82 -7.13
CA ASP A 173 -8.53 35.44 -7.53
C ASP A 173 -7.40 34.55 -6.99
N PRO A 174 -7.62 33.23 -6.80
CA PRO A 174 -6.55 32.33 -6.35
C PRO A 174 -5.37 32.32 -7.34
N PHE A 175 -4.21 32.74 -6.84
CA PHE A 175 -2.99 32.91 -7.63
C PHE A 175 -2.54 31.57 -8.22
N ARG A 176 -2.11 31.62 -9.49
CA ARG A 176 -1.52 30.47 -10.19
C ARG A 176 -0.10 30.77 -10.67
N MET A 177 0.82 29.86 -10.38
CA MET A 177 2.14 29.83 -11.00
C MET A 177 2.28 28.56 -11.83
N ARG A 178 2.53 28.70 -13.15
CA ARG A 178 2.62 27.57 -14.08
C ARG A 178 1.42 26.61 -13.95
N ASN A 179 0.21 27.19 -13.90
CA ASN A 179 -1.07 26.52 -13.72
C ASN A 179 -1.31 25.84 -12.36
N GLN A 180 -0.41 25.95 -11.39
CA GLN A 180 -0.59 25.39 -10.05
C GLN A 180 -0.97 26.47 -9.04
N PHE A 181 -1.85 26.14 -8.09
CA PHE A 181 -2.20 27.06 -7.01
C PHE A 181 -1.06 27.13 -5.98
N GLN A 182 -1.02 28.23 -5.22
CA GLN A 182 -0.07 28.40 -4.13
C GLN A 182 -0.76 28.83 -2.85
N ASP A 183 -0.20 28.42 -1.72
CA ASP A 183 -0.48 29.08 -0.45
C ASP A 183 0.28 30.42 -0.36
N ILE A 184 -0.04 31.21 0.68
CA ILE A 184 0.61 32.50 0.96
C ILE A 184 2.13 32.41 1.15
N ASN A 185 2.66 31.21 1.40
CA ASN A 185 4.08 30.94 1.58
C ASN A 185 4.76 30.45 0.29
N GLY A 186 4.04 30.36 -0.82
CA GLY A 186 4.56 29.92 -2.12
C GLY A 186 4.56 28.41 -2.33
N ASN A 187 4.04 27.61 -1.39
CA ASN A 187 3.98 26.16 -1.56
C ASN A 187 2.91 25.77 -2.60
N ARG A 188 3.23 24.80 -3.46
CA ARG A 188 2.28 24.24 -4.44
C ARG A 188 1.08 23.59 -3.74
N LEU A 189 -0.12 23.95 -4.18
CA LEU A 189 -1.39 23.28 -3.87
C LEU A 189 -2.02 22.71 -5.15
N ASP A 190 -2.77 21.61 -5.01
CA ASP A 190 -3.55 20.98 -6.08
C ASP A 190 -4.83 21.80 -6.42
N ARG A 191 -5.64 21.28 -7.36
CA ARG A 191 -6.90 21.92 -7.78
C ARG A 191 -7.95 22.08 -6.68
N HIS A 192 -7.78 21.38 -5.56
CA HIS A 192 -8.65 21.42 -4.40
C HIS A 192 -8.04 22.20 -3.22
N PHE A 193 -6.96 22.94 -3.49
CA PHE A 193 -6.17 23.70 -2.51
C PHE A 193 -5.55 22.82 -1.43
N ALA A 194 -5.18 21.60 -1.81
CA ALA A 194 -4.60 20.61 -0.92
C ALA A 194 -3.19 20.19 -1.35
N LYS A 195 -2.51 19.50 -0.42
CA LYS A 195 -1.23 18.85 -0.62
C LYS A 195 -1.32 17.44 -0.07
N ALA A 196 -1.51 16.46 -0.96
CA ALA A 196 -1.54 15.04 -0.60
C ALA A 196 -0.19 14.56 -0.01
N GLY A 197 -0.28 13.71 1.00
CA GLY A 197 0.85 13.31 1.86
C GLY A 197 1.38 14.42 2.79
N GLY A 198 0.93 15.67 2.61
CA GLY A 198 1.56 16.83 3.23
C GLY A 198 2.89 17.21 2.59
N PHE A 199 3.54 18.23 3.16
CA PHE A 199 4.78 18.80 2.60
C PHE A 199 6.01 18.01 3.05
N ILE A 200 6.92 17.73 2.11
CA ILE A 200 8.17 17.02 2.41
C ILE A 200 9.04 17.72 3.45
N ALA A 201 9.18 19.05 3.36
CA ALA A 201 9.91 19.85 4.34
C ALA A 201 9.27 19.78 5.74
N ASN A 202 8.00 19.38 5.84
CA ASN A 202 7.24 19.33 7.07
C ASN A 202 7.17 17.93 7.70
N ALA A 203 7.93 16.96 7.16
CA ALA A 203 8.12 15.65 7.77
C ALA A 203 8.78 15.74 9.15
N THR A 204 8.52 14.76 10.01
CA THR A 204 9.02 14.69 11.38
C THR A 204 9.62 13.31 11.65
N ASN A 205 10.46 13.22 12.67
CA ASN A 205 11.09 11.97 13.08
C ASN A 205 10.54 11.43 14.42
N ASN A 206 9.47 12.03 14.95
CA ASN A 206 8.83 11.64 16.20
C ASN A 206 7.36 12.09 16.23
N ILE A 207 6.60 11.54 17.19
CA ILE A 207 5.17 11.84 17.36
C ILE A 207 4.93 13.25 17.91
N PRO A 208 5.58 13.72 18.99
CA PRO A 208 5.33 15.06 19.54
C PRO A 208 5.42 16.19 18.49
N ASP A 209 6.39 16.12 17.58
CA ASP A 209 6.57 17.15 16.54
C ASP A 209 5.38 17.28 15.58
N VAL A 210 4.53 16.25 15.44
CA VAL A 210 3.32 16.36 14.60
C VAL A 210 2.26 17.29 15.20
N TYR A 211 2.36 17.60 16.51
CA TYR A 211 1.52 18.60 17.17
C TYR A 211 2.11 20.02 17.08
N GLY A 212 3.35 20.13 16.61
CA GLY A 212 4.10 21.38 16.57
C GLY A 212 3.77 22.28 15.38
N GLU A 213 4.52 23.38 15.33
CA GLU A 213 4.52 24.31 14.20
C GLU A 213 4.97 23.64 12.90
N GLY A 214 4.74 24.31 11.78
CA GLY A 214 5.28 23.87 10.50
C GLY A 214 6.78 24.16 10.36
N PHE A 215 7.40 23.51 9.38
CA PHE A 215 8.77 23.81 8.97
C PHE A 215 8.97 25.31 8.66
N ARG A 216 10.09 25.85 9.15
CA ARG A 216 10.53 27.22 8.86
C ARG A 216 11.91 27.15 8.20
N PRO A 217 12.10 27.79 7.04
CA PRO A 217 13.39 27.76 6.34
C PRO A 217 14.49 28.42 7.17
N ASN A 218 15.71 27.92 7.06
CA ASN A 218 16.90 28.49 7.70
C ASN A 218 18.04 28.63 6.67
N LEU A 219 19.16 29.22 7.07
CA LEU A 219 20.31 29.42 6.16
C LEU A 219 20.80 28.12 5.50
N LYS A 220 20.73 26.98 6.19
CA LYS A 220 21.12 25.68 5.62
C LYS A 220 20.13 25.20 4.56
N SER A 221 18.82 25.26 4.83
CA SER A 221 17.81 24.83 3.86
C SER A 221 17.78 25.74 2.63
N ILE A 222 17.98 27.06 2.82
CA ILE A 222 18.10 28.03 1.72
C ILE A 222 19.35 27.75 0.87
N ALA A 223 20.49 27.48 1.52
CA ALA A 223 21.70 27.10 0.79
C ALA A 223 21.51 25.78 0.02
N LEU A 224 20.88 24.78 0.63
CA LEU A 224 20.59 23.50 -0.04
C LEU A 224 19.71 23.69 -1.28
N GLU A 225 18.62 24.45 -1.16
CA GLU A 225 17.74 24.78 -2.29
C GLU A 225 18.49 25.55 -3.41
N THR A 226 19.38 26.45 -3.02
CA THR A 226 20.16 27.26 -3.98
C THR A 226 21.23 26.44 -4.71
N PHE A 227 21.97 25.59 -4.01
CA PHE A 227 23.08 24.82 -4.57
C PHE A 227 22.62 23.50 -5.20
N LYS A 228 21.45 22.98 -4.81
CA LYS A 228 20.83 21.78 -5.36
C LYS A 228 19.33 22.00 -5.59
N PRO A 229 18.98 22.85 -6.56
CA PRO A 229 17.57 23.04 -6.91
C PRO A 229 17.01 21.71 -7.41
N ASP A 230 16.01 21.20 -6.71
CA ASP A 230 15.23 20.04 -7.13
C ASP A 230 13.79 20.51 -7.33
N ASN A 231 13.24 20.25 -8.52
CA ASN A 231 11.87 20.62 -8.85
C ASN A 231 10.82 19.94 -7.94
N ALA A 232 11.21 18.87 -7.23
CA ALA A 232 10.37 18.17 -6.27
C ALA A 232 10.49 18.69 -4.82
N LEU A 233 11.50 19.50 -4.51
CA LEU A 233 11.81 19.98 -3.16
C LEU A 233 11.74 21.51 -3.10
N TYR A 234 10.73 22.02 -2.41
CA TYR A 234 10.61 23.43 -2.06
C TYR A 234 10.66 23.58 -0.53
N PHE A 235 11.62 24.33 -0.02
CA PHE A 235 11.77 24.58 1.41
C PHE A 235 11.14 25.91 1.79
N GLY A 236 9.83 26.05 1.55
CA GLY A 236 9.03 27.18 2.02
C GLY A 236 8.51 27.00 3.44
N HIS A 237 7.99 28.08 4.04
CA HIS A 237 7.27 27.98 5.31
C HIS A 237 6.08 27.03 5.16
N SER A 238 6.02 26.00 5.99
CA SER A 238 4.94 25.00 5.96
C SER A 238 3.85 25.33 6.99
N PRO A 239 2.60 24.89 6.78
CA PRO A 239 1.55 25.02 7.77
C PRO A 239 1.82 24.15 9.01
N ALA A 240 1.12 24.44 10.11
CA ALA A 240 1.14 23.62 11.32
C ALA A 240 0.86 22.15 11.01
N ARG A 241 1.52 21.24 11.73
CA ARG A 241 1.51 19.80 11.42
C ARG A 241 0.25 19.07 11.89
N HIS A 242 -0.74 19.80 12.40
CA HIS A 242 -2.00 19.24 12.91
C HIS A 242 -2.78 18.41 11.88
N TYR A 243 -2.54 18.60 10.57
CA TYR A 243 -3.11 17.71 9.55
C TYR A 243 -2.62 16.25 9.67
N CYS A 244 -1.40 16.02 10.18
CA CYS A 244 -0.90 14.68 10.53
C CYS A 244 -1.71 14.08 11.69
N VAL A 245 -2.03 14.90 12.71
CA VAL A 245 -2.84 14.49 13.87
C VAL A 245 -4.26 14.14 13.41
N LEU A 246 -4.88 14.98 12.58
CA LEU A 246 -6.19 14.70 11.99
C LEU A 246 -6.18 13.43 11.13
N ALA A 247 -5.11 13.18 10.38
CA ALA A 247 -4.93 11.94 9.63
C ALA A 247 -4.84 10.72 10.57
N ALA A 248 -4.12 10.82 11.69
CA ALA A 248 -4.01 9.74 12.67
C ALA A 248 -5.36 9.44 13.34
N HIS A 249 -6.14 10.47 13.69
CA HIS A 249 -7.52 10.29 14.17
C HIS A 249 -8.39 9.59 13.11
N ARG A 250 -8.33 10.01 11.84
CA ARG A 250 -9.07 9.36 10.76
C ARG A 250 -8.67 7.89 10.56
N LEU A 251 -7.39 7.57 10.70
CA LEU A 251 -6.89 6.20 10.62
C LEU A 251 -7.38 5.35 11.81
N ALA A 252 -7.34 5.89 13.03
CA ALA A 252 -7.90 5.23 14.21
C ALA A 252 -9.41 5.00 14.08
N MET A 253 -10.15 5.98 13.57
CA MET A 253 -11.59 5.83 13.27
C MET A 253 -11.84 4.76 12.21
N LEU A 254 -11.05 4.70 11.14
CA LEU A 254 -11.19 3.65 10.12
C LEU A 254 -11.02 2.25 10.73
N ILE A 255 -10.02 2.07 11.61
CA ILE A 255 -9.79 0.81 12.33
C ILE A 255 -10.99 0.44 13.21
N ARG A 256 -11.53 1.42 13.95
CA ARG A 256 -12.75 1.25 14.76
C ARG A 256 -13.95 0.85 13.90
N GLU A 257 -14.17 1.52 12.78
CA GLU A 257 -15.29 1.24 11.88
C GLU A 257 -15.20 -0.16 11.24
N ILE A 258 -14.00 -0.58 10.83
CA ILE A 258 -13.79 -1.95 10.33
C ILE A 258 -14.21 -2.95 11.41
N ARG A 259 -13.80 -2.73 12.67
CA ARG A 259 -14.11 -3.63 13.79
C ARG A 259 -15.54 -3.55 14.28
N ARG A 260 -16.20 -2.40 14.09
CA ARG A 260 -17.63 -2.26 14.36
C ARG A 260 -18.44 -3.14 13.39
N VAL A 261 -18.00 -3.25 12.14
CA VAL A 261 -18.66 -4.09 11.12
C VAL A 261 -18.23 -5.55 11.20
N SER A 262 -16.94 -5.82 11.42
CA SER A 262 -16.34 -7.15 11.51
C SER A 262 -15.35 -7.20 12.66
N PRO A 263 -15.80 -7.55 13.89
CA PRO A 263 -14.98 -7.50 15.12
C PRO A 263 -13.71 -8.35 15.07
N ASP A 264 -13.74 -9.43 14.30
CA ASP A 264 -12.62 -10.36 14.15
C ASP A 264 -11.75 -10.08 12.91
N GLU A 265 -12.04 -9.01 12.16
CA GLU A 265 -11.28 -8.72 10.95
C GLU A 265 -9.82 -8.44 11.28
N THR A 266 -8.93 -9.04 10.49
CA THR A 266 -7.48 -8.87 10.64
C THR A 266 -7.06 -7.63 9.87
N ILE A 267 -6.47 -6.66 10.58
CA ILE A 267 -6.02 -5.40 10.00
C ILE A 267 -4.50 -5.34 10.00
N THR A 268 -3.91 -5.30 8.82
CA THR A 268 -2.51 -4.93 8.61
C THR A 268 -2.43 -3.47 8.17
N ILE A 269 -1.53 -2.69 8.76
CA ILE A 269 -1.21 -1.36 8.27
C ILE A 269 0.19 -1.38 7.68
N MET A 270 0.33 -0.89 6.46
CA MET A 270 1.61 -0.61 5.83
C MET A 270 1.77 0.90 5.72
N GLY A 271 2.64 1.44 6.56
CA GLY A 271 3.01 2.85 6.52
C GLY A 271 4.34 3.02 5.81
N HIS A 272 4.43 3.98 4.90
CA HIS A 272 5.70 4.39 4.30
C HIS A 272 6.08 5.80 4.75
N SER A 273 7.37 6.02 5.05
CA SER A 273 7.90 7.34 5.43
C SER A 273 7.04 8.03 6.50
N GLN A 274 6.60 9.29 6.33
CA GLN A 274 5.75 10.00 7.29
C GLN A 274 4.42 9.27 7.63
N GLY A 275 3.92 8.43 6.73
CA GLY A 275 2.75 7.57 6.99
C GLY A 275 2.97 6.62 8.17
N THR A 276 4.22 6.27 8.47
CA THR A 276 4.57 5.49 9.67
C THR A 276 4.36 6.29 10.96
N ILE A 277 4.65 7.59 10.98
CA ILE A 277 4.43 8.47 12.14
C ILE A 277 2.93 8.65 12.38
N VAL A 278 2.16 8.86 11.31
CA VAL A 278 0.69 8.91 11.36
C VAL A 278 0.14 7.59 11.92
N THR A 279 0.69 6.46 11.49
CA THR A 279 0.28 5.14 11.99
C THR A 279 0.61 4.94 13.45
N LEU A 280 1.84 5.28 13.90
CA LEU A 280 2.24 5.18 15.30
C LEU A 280 1.32 6.01 16.20
N LEU A 281 1.01 7.25 15.80
CA LEU A 281 0.06 8.08 16.54
C LEU A 281 -1.35 7.48 16.53
N ALA A 282 -1.82 6.93 15.41
CA ALA A 282 -3.13 6.26 15.34
C ALA A 282 -3.20 5.05 16.29
N GLN A 283 -2.12 4.27 16.43
CA GLN A 283 -2.07 3.17 17.39
C GLN A 283 -2.11 3.69 18.83
N ALA A 284 -1.36 4.75 19.15
CA ALA A 284 -1.42 5.38 20.46
C ALA A 284 -2.83 5.91 20.81
N LEU A 285 -3.53 6.50 19.84
CA LEU A 285 -4.93 6.96 19.99
C LEU A 285 -5.93 5.81 20.21
N LEU A 286 -5.67 4.63 19.63
CA LEU A 286 -6.47 3.43 19.91
C LEU A 286 -6.24 2.94 21.33
N VAL A 287 -4.98 2.89 21.78
CA VAL A 287 -4.63 2.52 23.16
C VAL A 287 -5.28 3.47 24.16
N ASP A 288 -5.18 4.78 23.94
CA ASP A 288 -5.80 5.81 24.79
C ASP A 288 -7.33 5.65 24.86
N GLY A 289 -7.96 5.27 23.74
CA GLY A 289 -9.39 4.95 23.69
C GLY A 289 -9.80 3.60 24.27
N GLY A 290 -8.85 2.75 24.71
CA GLY A 290 -9.12 1.38 25.14
C GLY A 290 -9.49 0.42 24.01
N ASP A 291 -9.20 0.79 22.76
CA ASP A 291 -9.47 -0.01 21.58
C ASP A 291 -8.29 -0.93 21.23
N ARG A 292 -8.59 -2.02 20.54
CA ARG A 292 -7.55 -2.90 19.98
C ARG A 292 -6.70 -2.12 18.96
N CYS A 293 -5.38 -2.32 18.97
CA CYS A 293 -4.48 -1.85 17.90
C CYS A 293 -4.64 -2.69 16.61
N ALA A 294 -4.06 -2.27 15.49
CA ALA A 294 -3.96 -3.11 14.29
C ALA A 294 -3.22 -4.42 14.60
N ASP A 295 -3.54 -5.49 13.88
CA ASP A 295 -3.01 -6.83 14.12
C ASP A 295 -1.56 -6.96 13.60
N THR A 296 -1.19 -6.19 12.58
CA THR A 296 0.19 -6.11 12.09
C THR A 296 0.49 -4.68 11.66
N PHE A 297 1.70 -4.20 12.00
CA PHE A 297 2.21 -2.93 11.48
C PHE A 297 3.51 -3.15 10.72
N ILE A 298 3.54 -2.74 9.45
CA ILE A 298 4.71 -2.75 8.58
C ILE A 298 5.16 -1.30 8.40
N MET A 299 6.32 -1.00 8.96
CA MET A 299 7.03 0.27 8.86
C MET A 299 8.00 0.19 7.69
N VAL A 300 7.77 0.95 6.63
CA VAL A 300 8.67 1.02 5.47
C VAL A 300 9.35 2.39 5.46
N ASP A 301 10.67 2.40 5.48
CA ASP A 301 11.51 3.61 5.41
C ASP A 301 11.04 4.71 6.38
N THR A 302 10.74 4.30 7.61
CA THR A 302 10.24 5.22 8.65
C THR A 302 11.26 6.30 9.02
N PRO A 303 10.88 7.58 9.08
CA PRO A 303 11.74 8.62 9.62
C PRO A 303 11.83 8.56 11.15
N TYR A 304 11.09 7.66 11.83
CA TYR A 304 11.07 7.59 13.29
C TYR A 304 12.47 7.40 13.84
N CYS A 305 12.89 8.30 14.73
CA CYS A 305 14.23 8.29 15.30
C CYS A 305 14.19 7.85 16.77
N VAL A 306 15.11 6.97 17.13
CA VAL A 306 15.30 6.46 18.51
C VAL A 306 16.59 6.97 19.16
N LEU A 307 17.30 7.89 18.48
CA LEU A 307 18.57 8.43 18.97
C LEU A 307 18.30 9.70 19.80
N PRO A 308 18.72 9.75 21.07
CA PRO A 308 18.44 10.88 21.95
C PRO A 308 18.97 12.23 21.44
N GLY A 309 20.04 12.24 20.64
CA GLY A 309 20.62 13.47 20.07
C GLY A 309 19.86 14.06 18.88
N ASN A 310 18.91 13.30 18.32
CA ASN A 310 18.20 13.64 17.07
C ASN A 310 16.68 13.70 17.29
N THR A 311 16.25 13.73 18.55
CA THR A 311 14.85 13.85 18.96
C THR A 311 14.69 15.04 19.90
N PRO A 312 13.47 15.58 20.09
CA PRO A 312 13.27 16.72 20.97
C PRO A 312 13.79 16.41 22.38
N LYS A 313 14.36 17.43 23.03
CA LYS A 313 14.94 17.29 24.36
C LYS A 313 13.91 16.70 25.34
N ASP A 314 14.38 15.83 26.23
CA ASP A 314 13.59 15.18 27.28
C ASP A 314 12.48 14.24 26.74
N GLN A 315 12.54 13.86 25.46
CA GLN A 315 11.69 12.83 24.86
C GLN A 315 12.38 11.47 24.85
N ASP A 316 11.64 10.42 25.24
CA ASP A 316 12.09 9.04 25.12
C ASP A 316 11.32 8.33 24.01
N THR A 317 11.76 8.57 22.76
CA THR A 317 11.14 7.98 21.57
C THR A 317 11.33 6.46 21.52
N PHE A 318 12.43 5.92 22.06
CA PHE A 318 12.61 4.47 22.13
C PHE A 318 11.56 3.82 23.04
N SER A 319 11.38 4.32 24.27
CA SER A 319 10.35 3.78 25.18
C SER A 319 8.94 3.99 24.64
N THR A 320 8.70 5.10 23.93
CA THR A 320 7.42 5.33 23.23
C THR A 320 7.17 4.26 22.16
N LEU A 321 8.17 3.97 21.32
CA LEU A 321 8.08 2.90 20.31
C LEU A 321 7.84 1.55 20.98
N VAL A 322 8.58 1.22 22.04
CA VAL A 322 8.39 -0.01 22.82
C VAL A 322 6.95 -0.12 23.32
N GLY A 323 6.39 0.94 23.92
CA GLY A 323 5.01 0.94 24.42
C GLY A 323 3.98 0.67 23.32
N ILE A 324 4.13 1.30 22.15
CA ILE A 324 3.23 1.08 21.01
C ILE A 324 3.40 -0.33 20.44
N VAL A 325 4.64 -0.82 20.28
CA VAL A 325 4.91 -2.19 19.84
C VAL A 325 4.28 -3.19 20.80
N THR A 326 4.45 -3.03 22.12
CA THR A 326 3.82 -3.87 23.13
C THR A 326 2.30 -3.86 23.00
N ALA A 327 1.67 -2.70 22.78
CA ALA A 327 0.22 -2.62 22.60
C ALA A 327 -0.27 -3.41 21.37
N ILE A 328 0.51 -3.42 20.28
CA ILE A 328 0.21 -4.20 19.07
C ILE A 328 0.43 -5.70 19.32
N THR A 329 1.48 -6.10 20.06
CA THR A 329 1.97 -7.48 20.03
C THR A 329 1.67 -8.32 21.27
N ASN A 330 1.35 -7.71 22.42
CA ASN A 330 1.21 -8.43 23.69
C ASN A 330 -0.05 -9.31 23.77
N MET A 331 -1.14 -8.90 23.12
CA MET A 331 -2.38 -9.69 23.04
C MET A 331 -2.85 -9.83 21.58
N PRO A 332 -2.17 -10.67 20.78
CA PRO A 332 -2.57 -10.90 19.39
C PRO A 332 -3.99 -11.46 19.33
N HIS A 333 -4.85 -10.87 18.49
CA HIS A 333 -6.20 -11.40 18.29
C HIS A 333 -6.12 -12.77 17.60
N THR A 334 -6.83 -13.77 18.12
CA THR A 334 -6.68 -15.17 17.65
C THR A 334 -7.75 -15.62 16.66
N GLN A 335 -8.76 -14.79 16.40
CA GLN A 335 -9.83 -15.09 15.44
C GLN A 335 -9.60 -14.39 14.09
N PRO A 336 -10.03 -14.99 12.97
CA PRO A 336 -10.39 -16.41 12.83
C PRO A 336 -9.22 -17.34 13.20
N ALA A 337 -9.50 -18.58 13.64
CA ALA A 337 -8.42 -19.54 13.85
C ALA A 337 -7.76 -19.87 12.50
N MET A 338 -6.43 -20.02 12.47
CA MET A 338 -5.71 -20.29 11.20
C MET A 338 -6.24 -21.54 10.48
N SER A 339 -6.68 -22.56 11.22
CA SER A 339 -7.29 -23.78 10.69
C SER A 339 -8.62 -23.56 9.96
N GLU A 340 -9.31 -22.45 10.24
CA GLU A 340 -10.62 -22.12 9.68
C GLU A 340 -10.53 -21.27 8.42
N LEU A 341 -9.35 -20.71 8.09
CA LEU A 341 -9.17 -19.84 6.92
C LEU A 341 -9.48 -20.52 5.59
N ARG A 342 -9.38 -21.85 5.52
CA ARG A 342 -9.72 -22.63 4.32
C ARG A 342 -11.17 -23.08 4.30
N ASP A 343 -11.87 -23.08 5.44
CA ASP A 343 -13.22 -23.65 5.51
C ASP A 343 -14.22 -22.70 4.87
N ALA A 344 -14.85 -23.18 3.79
CA ALA A 344 -15.88 -22.45 3.06
C ALA A 344 -17.15 -22.22 3.90
N LYS A 345 -17.36 -22.98 4.98
CA LYS A 345 -18.55 -22.84 5.86
C LYS A 345 -18.40 -21.76 6.92
N THR A 346 -17.17 -21.41 7.31
CA THR A 346 -16.93 -20.46 8.40
C THR A 346 -16.52 -19.08 7.87
N TYR A 347 -15.52 -19.03 6.98
CA TYR A 347 -14.96 -17.78 6.44
C TYR A 347 -14.85 -17.80 4.92
N CYS A 348 -15.76 -18.51 4.25
CA CYS A 348 -15.90 -18.58 2.79
C CYS A 348 -14.58 -18.90 2.01
N GLY A 349 -13.53 -19.43 2.64
CA GLY A 349 -12.26 -19.73 1.98
C GLY A 349 -11.27 -18.55 1.83
N ARG A 350 -10.94 -17.84 2.92
CA ARG A 350 -9.85 -16.84 2.99
C ARG A 350 -8.48 -17.32 2.47
N SER A 351 -8.27 -18.63 2.38
CA SER A 351 -7.12 -19.26 1.73
C SER A 351 -7.54 -20.35 0.74
N GLY A 352 -6.68 -20.65 -0.23
CA GLY A 352 -6.85 -21.70 -1.23
C GLY A 352 -6.48 -23.11 -0.77
N SER A 353 -6.62 -24.05 -1.68
CA SER A 353 -6.50 -25.49 -1.43
C SER A 353 -5.10 -25.95 -1.05
N ARG A 354 -4.06 -25.24 -1.54
CA ARG A 354 -2.65 -25.54 -1.29
C ARG A 354 -2.06 -24.82 -0.07
N TRP A 355 -2.91 -24.18 0.71
CA TRP A 355 -2.54 -23.50 1.93
C TRP A 355 -2.97 -24.31 3.16
N LEU A 356 -2.11 -24.33 4.17
CA LEU A 356 -2.34 -24.90 5.50
C LEU A 356 -1.78 -23.93 6.56
N PRO A 357 -2.27 -24.01 7.82
CA PRO A 357 -1.78 -23.16 8.91
C PRO A 357 -0.26 -23.18 9.13
N THR A 358 0.40 -24.27 8.74
CA THR A 358 1.84 -24.50 8.97
C THR A 358 2.68 -24.42 7.70
N GLN A 359 2.08 -24.48 6.51
CA GLN A 359 2.80 -24.47 5.24
C GLN A 359 1.93 -24.05 4.06
N GLY A 360 2.55 -23.52 3.01
CA GLY A 360 1.91 -23.27 1.73
C GLY A 360 2.71 -23.84 0.58
N ILE A 361 2.10 -23.93 -0.60
CA ILE A 361 2.76 -24.35 -1.83
C ILE A 361 2.56 -23.26 -2.89
N ARG A 362 3.66 -22.77 -3.47
CA ARG A 362 3.64 -21.79 -4.57
C ARG A 362 4.56 -22.21 -5.70
N LYS A 363 4.39 -21.59 -6.87
CA LYS A 363 5.35 -21.71 -7.96
C LYS A 363 6.60 -20.88 -7.65
N ASN A 364 7.78 -21.42 -7.93
CA ASN A 364 9.02 -20.66 -7.92
C ASN A 364 9.24 -19.93 -9.26
N LYS A 365 10.35 -19.18 -9.38
CA LYS A 365 10.68 -18.40 -10.59
C LYS A 365 10.79 -19.25 -11.87
N VAL A 366 11.09 -20.56 -11.75
CA VAL A 366 11.15 -21.50 -12.89
C VAL A 366 9.85 -22.31 -13.08
N GLY A 367 8.77 -21.94 -12.39
CA GLY A 367 7.44 -22.53 -12.51
C GLY A 367 7.23 -23.85 -11.77
N SER A 368 8.23 -24.35 -11.04
CA SER A 368 8.14 -25.57 -10.24
C SER A 368 7.49 -25.29 -8.88
N MET A 369 6.77 -26.27 -8.34
CA MET A 369 6.12 -26.13 -7.03
C MET A 369 7.15 -26.22 -5.90
N THR A 370 7.07 -25.27 -4.97
CA THR A 370 7.94 -25.19 -3.79
C THR A 370 7.06 -25.05 -2.55
N VAL A 371 7.36 -25.87 -1.53
CA VAL A 371 6.72 -25.78 -0.21
C VAL A 371 7.47 -24.74 0.62
N PHE A 372 6.73 -23.92 1.36
CA PHE A 372 7.30 -22.96 2.29
C PHE A 372 6.58 -23.04 3.65
N PRO A 373 7.27 -22.76 4.77
CA PRO A 373 6.64 -22.68 6.08
C PRO A 373 5.71 -21.46 6.14
N GLU A 374 4.50 -21.67 6.67
CA GLU A 374 3.55 -20.59 6.90
C GLU A 374 3.65 -20.04 8.32
N ARG A 375 3.22 -18.80 8.51
CA ARG A 375 3.23 -18.08 9.78
C ARG A 375 1.98 -17.23 9.94
N ASP A 376 1.53 -17.13 11.19
CA ASP A 376 0.58 -16.11 11.59
C ASP A 376 1.30 -14.76 11.77
N ASN A 377 0.79 -13.72 11.12
CA ASN A 377 1.36 -12.38 11.19
C ASN A 377 0.75 -11.51 12.31
N ARG A 378 -0.34 -11.96 12.96
CA ARG A 378 -1.01 -11.20 14.02
C ARG A 378 -0.08 -10.97 15.21
N GLY A 379 -0.18 -9.79 15.82
CA GLY A 379 0.68 -9.33 16.89
C GLY A 379 2.15 -9.21 16.48
N LYS A 380 2.44 -8.63 15.31
CA LYS A 380 3.83 -8.39 14.86
C LYS A 380 4.02 -6.99 14.34
N VAL A 381 5.22 -6.47 14.54
CA VAL A 381 5.68 -5.22 13.93
C VAL A 381 6.90 -5.50 13.07
N TYR A 382 6.89 -5.04 11.83
CA TYR A 382 7.98 -5.21 10.90
C TYR A 382 8.58 -3.86 10.51
N LEU A 383 9.89 -3.73 10.60
CA LEU A 383 10.67 -2.63 10.03
C LEU A 383 11.33 -3.11 8.73
N TYR A 384 10.95 -2.51 7.63
CA TYR A 384 11.62 -2.61 6.35
C TYR A 384 12.43 -1.32 6.18
N PHE A 385 13.75 -1.44 6.26
CA PHE A 385 14.66 -0.30 6.17
C PHE A 385 15.57 -0.42 4.95
N CYS A 386 15.99 0.71 4.41
CA CYS A 386 16.82 0.80 3.22
C CYS A 386 17.99 1.78 3.42
N PRO A 387 19.26 1.31 3.50
CA PRO A 387 20.41 2.21 3.56
C PRO A 387 20.66 2.97 2.24
N ASP A 388 19.90 2.68 1.18
CA ASP A 388 19.94 3.43 -0.06
C ASP A 388 18.83 4.50 -0.13
N ASP A 389 17.92 4.54 0.85
CA ASP A 389 16.92 5.60 0.92
C ASP A 389 17.58 6.96 1.15
N THR A 390 17.13 7.92 0.36
CA THR A 390 17.68 9.27 0.24
C THR A 390 16.68 10.35 0.62
N THR A 391 15.41 9.96 0.85
CA THR A 391 14.29 10.89 0.86
C THR A 391 14.25 11.77 2.11
N VAL A 392 14.92 11.38 3.19
CA VAL A 392 15.17 12.23 4.37
C VAL A 392 16.54 12.92 4.24
N SER A 393 16.53 14.07 3.58
CA SER A 393 17.74 14.85 3.22
C SER A 393 18.07 15.96 4.22
N LEU A 394 18.13 15.65 5.52
CA LEU A 394 18.71 16.54 6.54
C LEU A 394 19.48 15.70 7.58
N ASP A 395 20.67 16.13 7.98
CA ASP A 395 21.55 15.45 8.96
C ASP A 395 20.85 15.10 10.28
N ASP A 396 19.83 15.89 10.63
CA ASP A 396 19.06 15.77 11.87
C ASP A 396 18.06 14.59 11.82
N VAL A 397 17.75 14.03 10.64
CA VAL A 397 16.79 12.93 10.47
C VAL A 397 17.51 11.59 10.31
N GLN A 398 17.95 11.02 11.43
CA GLN A 398 18.52 9.67 11.52
C GLN A 398 17.44 8.64 11.85
N GLY A 399 16.47 8.49 10.94
CA GLY A 399 15.37 7.55 11.11
C GLY A 399 15.81 6.09 10.99
N ILE A 400 15.17 5.19 11.76
CA ILE A 400 15.45 3.75 11.69
C ILE A 400 15.05 3.14 10.34
N GLY A 401 14.29 3.85 9.50
CA GLY A 401 13.98 3.47 8.13
C GLY A 401 15.16 3.52 7.16
N THR A 402 16.18 4.33 7.42
CA THR A 402 17.42 4.32 6.62
C THR A 402 18.49 3.45 7.26
N TYR A 403 18.62 3.54 8.60
CA TYR A 403 19.77 2.98 9.32
C TYR A 403 19.49 1.65 10.04
N GLY A 404 18.25 1.15 10.00
CA GLY A 404 17.80 0.03 10.81
C GLY A 404 17.74 0.37 12.31
N MET A 405 17.08 -0.49 13.08
CA MET A 405 17.11 -0.44 14.54
C MET A 405 18.50 -0.89 15.02
N PRO A 406 19.29 -0.04 15.71
CA PRO A 406 20.57 -0.44 16.25
C PRO A 406 20.42 -1.48 17.37
N ASP A 407 21.43 -2.32 17.54
CA ASP A 407 21.41 -3.34 18.60
C ASP A 407 21.42 -2.72 20.00
N ALA A 408 22.21 -1.64 20.15
CA ALA A 408 22.29 -0.81 21.35
C ALA A 408 22.17 0.67 20.99
N LEU A 409 21.48 1.43 21.84
CA LEU A 409 21.40 2.89 21.75
C LEU A 409 22.63 3.55 22.39
N PRO A 410 22.95 4.80 22.04
CA PRO A 410 24.08 5.54 22.63
C PRO A 410 24.02 5.68 24.16
N ASP A 411 22.84 5.58 24.75
CA ASP A 411 22.62 5.62 26.20
C ASP A 411 22.77 4.26 26.91
N GLY A 412 23.17 3.22 26.18
CA GLY A 412 23.42 1.88 26.71
C GLY A 412 22.21 0.95 26.72
N ARG A 413 21.03 1.40 26.31
CA ARG A 413 19.85 0.52 26.19
C ARG A 413 20.01 -0.46 25.03
N MET A 414 19.82 -1.75 25.31
CA MET A 414 19.96 -2.84 24.34
C MET A 414 18.67 -3.04 23.54
N ALA A 415 18.43 -2.19 22.55
CA ALA A 415 17.18 -2.17 21.79
C ALA A 415 16.84 -3.52 21.15
N MET A 416 17.81 -4.19 20.52
CA MET A 416 17.59 -5.51 19.90
C MET A 416 17.68 -6.68 20.88
N MET A 417 17.79 -6.43 22.19
CA MET A 417 17.48 -7.43 23.23
C MET A 417 16.03 -7.34 23.73
N VAL A 418 15.42 -6.15 23.63
CA VAL A 418 14.04 -5.90 24.07
C VAL A 418 13.04 -6.18 22.94
N LEU A 419 13.24 -5.56 21.79
CA LEU A 419 12.26 -5.53 20.70
C LEU A 419 11.92 -6.92 20.12
N PRO A 420 12.87 -7.86 19.93
CA PRO A 420 12.54 -9.20 19.47
C PRO A 420 11.61 -9.99 20.41
N GLN A 421 11.71 -9.76 21.73
CA GLN A 421 10.80 -10.37 22.72
C GLN A 421 9.36 -9.85 22.57
N LEU A 422 9.22 -8.66 21.97
CA LEU A 422 7.95 -8.01 21.65
C LEU A 422 7.51 -8.27 20.21
N ARG A 423 8.06 -9.27 19.52
CA ARG A 423 7.70 -9.63 18.14
C ARG A 423 7.89 -8.47 17.15
N PHE A 424 8.91 -7.64 17.39
CA PHE A 424 9.42 -6.66 16.43
C PHE A 424 10.51 -7.30 15.58
N TYR A 425 10.40 -7.14 14.28
CA TYR A 425 11.28 -7.76 13.29
C TYR A 425 11.79 -6.71 12.32
N GLN A 426 13.06 -6.80 11.91
CA GLN A 426 13.59 -5.93 10.86
C GLN A 426 14.16 -6.70 9.68
N ARG A 427 14.02 -6.11 8.49
CA ARG A 427 14.59 -6.55 7.21
C ARG A 427 15.28 -5.39 6.53
N MET A 428 16.41 -5.68 5.89
CA MET A 428 17.13 -4.73 5.06
C MET A 428 16.77 -4.92 3.59
N TRP A 429 16.47 -3.81 2.91
CA TRP A 429 16.36 -3.73 1.45
C TRP A 429 17.52 -2.91 0.94
N THR A 430 18.22 -3.34 -0.11
CA THR A 430 19.36 -2.58 -0.60
C THR A 430 19.66 -2.86 -2.06
N LYS A 431 20.21 -1.85 -2.75
CA LYS A 431 20.80 -1.93 -4.09
C LYS A 431 22.22 -2.53 -4.06
N ARG A 432 22.77 -2.83 -2.88
CA ARG A 432 24.15 -3.32 -2.71
C ARG A 432 24.31 -4.76 -3.18
N HIS A 433 25.41 -5.00 -3.90
CA HIS A 433 25.87 -6.32 -4.29
C HIS A 433 27.21 -6.59 -3.60
N ARG A 434 27.41 -7.82 -3.12
CA ARG A 434 28.66 -8.28 -2.51
C ARG A 434 29.14 -9.51 -3.24
N TYR A 435 30.39 -9.47 -3.70
CA TYR A 435 30.98 -10.54 -4.52
C TYR A 435 30.18 -10.86 -5.78
N GLY A 436 29.50 -9.87 -6.37
CA GLY A 436 28.66 -10.02 -7.55
C GLY A 436 27.21 -10.45 -7.25
N GLU A 437 26.89 -10.80 -6.00
CA GLU A 437 25.58 -11.29 -5.60
C GLU A 437 24.77 -10.21 -4.87
N ALA A 438 23.47 -10.17 -5.13
CA ALA A 438 22.55 -9.30 -4.40
C ALA A 438 22.39 -9.77 -2.94
N ILE A 439 22.15 -8.81 -2.04
CA ILE A 439 21.82 -9.14 -0.65
C ILE A 439 20.34 -9.56 -0.58
N LEU A 440 20.11 -10.84 -0.29
CA LEU A 440 18.77 -11.44 -0.30
C LEU A 440 17.94 -11.06 0.93
N ILE A 441 16.67 -10.76 0.70
CA ILE A 441 15.64 -10.60 1.74
C ILE A 441 15.11 -11.97 2.14
N GLY A 442 15.06 -12.22 3.46
CA GLY A 442 14.48 -13.46 3.99
C GLY A 442 15.48 -14.58 4.17
N ASN A 443 16.78 -14.28 4.25
CA ASN A 443 17.75 -15.19 4.86
C ASN A 443 17.35 -15.53 6.30
N THR A 444 17.93 -16.62 6.83
CA THR A 444 17.83 -16.95 8.25
C THR A 444 18.28 -15.75 9.10
N PRO A 445 17.63 -15.48 10.25
CA PRO A 445 18.04 -14.42 11.15
C PRO A 445 19.55 -14.39 11.42
N GLN A 446 20.18 -13.24 11.17
CA GLN A 446 21.62 -13.07 11.24
C GLN A 446 22.00 -11.58 11.35
N PRO A 447 23.17 -11.24 11.91
CA PRO A 447 23.77 -9.94 11.71
C PRO A 447 24.05 -9.70 10.22
N GLU A 448 23.77 -8.49 9.75
CA GLU A 448 24.04 -8.07 8.38
C GLU A 448 24.82 -6.76 8.40
N LEU A 449 25.87 -6.68 7.59
CA LEU A 449 26.66 -5.45 7.45
C LEU A 449 25.81 -4.39 6.76
N MET A 450 25.75 -3.20 7.34
CA MET A 450 25.17 -2.01 6.72
C MET A 450 26.08 -1.46 5.62
N ARG A 451 27.40 -1.61 5.81
CA ARG A 451 28.43 -1.19 4.85
C ARG A 451 29.68 -2.06 4.94
N ALA A 452 29.98 -2.74 3.84
CA ALA A 452 31.25 -3.43 3.63
C ALA A 452 32.33 -2.48 3.06
N THR A 453 33.59 -2.89 3.13
CA THR A 453 34.72 -2.14 2.57
C THR A 453 34.54 -1.91 1.06
N GLY A 454 34.76 -0.67 0.63
CA GLY A 454 34.58 -0.25 -0.76
C GLY A 454 33.15 0.16 -1.14
N GLU A 455 32.15 -0.08 -0.28
CA GLU A 455 30.78 0.39 -0.51
C GLU A 455 30.61 1.87 -0.12
N ALA A 456 29.61 2.53 -0.73
CA ALA A 456 29.33 3.94 -0.52
C ALA A 456 29.08 4.27 0.97
N ARG A 457 29.74 5.34 1.43
CA ARG A 457 29.69 5.83 2.82
C ARG A 457 28.36 6.48 3.19
N TYR A 458 27.69 7.10 2.23
CA TYR A 458 26.44 7.82 2.46
C TYR A 458 25.28 7.12 1.75
N PRO A 459 24.07 7.15 2.32
CA PRO A 459 22.88 6.62 1.67
C PRO A 459 22.68 7.16 0.25
N GLY A 460 22.26 6.30 -0.67
CA GLY A 460 21.96 6.61 -2.07
C GLY A 460 23.12 7.11 -2.93
N SER A 461 24.30 6.50 -2.73
CA SER A 461 25.43 6.44 -3.67
C SER A 461 26.05 7.76 -4.19
N SER A 462 25.59 8.94 -3.77
CA SER A 462 26.14 10.23 -4.23
C SER A 462 27.19 10.79 -3.26
N PHE A 463 28.46 10.82 -3.71
CA PHE A 463 29.60 11.29 -2.91
C PHE A 463 29.49 12.77 -2.50
N GLY A 464 28.88 13.61 -3.35
CA GLY A 464 28.79 15.07 -3.12
C GLY A 464 27.51 15.55 -2.42
N ALA A 465 26.36 14.86 -2.57
CA ALA A 465 25.12 15.24 -1.88
C ALA A 465 25.05 14.65 -0.47
N GLY A 466 25.52 13.41 -0.30
CA GLY A 466 25.49 12.70 0.98
C GLY A 466 26.36 13.34 2.06
N MET A 467 27.45 14.03 1.69
CA MET A 467 28.38 14.64 2.65
C MET A 467 27.85 15.90 3.36
N ILE A 468 26.79 16.52 2.82
CA ILE A 468 26.26 17.81 3.32
C ILE A 468 24.94 17.61 4.11
N ALA A 469 24.28 16.47 3.95
CA ALA A 469 22.89 16.29 4.40
C ALA A 469 22.58 14.93 5.04
N ARG A 470 23.56 14.02 5.20
CA ARG A 470 23.33 12.68 5.76
C ARG A 470 24.41 12.21 6.72
N ALA A 471 23.99 11.47 7.74
CA ALA A 471 24.89 10.75 8.62
C ALA A 471 25.62 9.60 7.86
N PRO A 472 26.93 9.42 8.08
CA PRO A 472 27.69 8.37 7.41
C PRO A 472 27.35 6.98 8.00
N ILE A 473 27.30 5.96 7.13
CA ILE A 473 27.34 4.57 7.56
C ILE A 473 28.80 4.15 7.69
N LEU A 474 29.21 3.71 8.87
CA LEU A 474 30.59 3.29 9.14
C LEU A 474 30.85 1.91 8.54
N GLU A 475 32.07 1.68 8.05
CA GLU A 475 32.46 0.33 7.61
C GLU A 475 32.45 -0.62 8.81
N GLY A 476 31.97 -1.83 8.60
CA GLY A 476 31.86 -2.83 9.67
C GLY A 476 30.66 -2.63 10.61
N GLN A 477 29.84 -1.59 10.39
CA GLN A 477 28.61 -1.41 11.16
C GLN A 477 27.60 -2.50 10.80
N GLU A 478 27.10 -3.23 11.81
CA GLU A 478 26.12 -4.30 11.65
C GLU A 478 24.74 -3.93 12.19
N ARG A 479 23.74 -4.67 11.71
CA ARG A 479 22.37 -4.70 12.25
C ARG A 479 21.90 -6.14 12.36
N LEU A 480 21.25 -6.48 13.48
CA LEU A 480 20.58 -7.76 13.59
C LEU A 480 19.33 -7.80 12.69
N ILE A 481 19.38 -8.58 11.62
CA ILE A 481 18.22 -8.90 10.79
C ILE A 481 17.54 -10.11 11.41
N ASN A 482 16.42 -9.90 12.11
CA ASN A 482 15.76 -10.93 12.91
C ASN A 482 14.42 -11.42 12.35
N ALA A 483 13.94 -10.85 11.23
CA ALA A 483 12.69 -11.27 10.64
C ALA A 483 12.76 -12.71 10.10
N GLU A 484 11.61 -13.39 10.07
CA GLU A 484 11.57 -14.82 9.73
C GLU A 484 12.10 -15.10 8.32
N ALA A 485 12.73 -16.25 8.12
CA ALA A 485 13.21 -16.65 6.80
C ALA A 485 12.06 -16.75 5.78
N LEU A 486 12.36 -16.44 4.51
CA LEU A 486 11.49 -16.69 3.38
C LEU A 486 12.04 -17.89 2.60
N SER A 487 11.15 -18.72 2.03
CA SER A 487 11.57 -19.93 1.32
C SER A 487 11.12 -19.91 -0.15
N PRO A 488 12.03 -19.69 -1.11
CA PRO A 488 13.41 -19.23 -0.91
C PRO A 488 13.47 -17.76 -0.47
N PRO A 489 14.64 -17.28 -0.01
CA PRO A 489 14.94 -15.85 0.08
C PRO A 489 14.83 -15.19 -1.29
N HIS A 490 14.57 -13.89 -1.31
CA HIS A 490 14.30 -13.13 -2.53
C HIS A 490 15.28 -11.98 -2.70
N GLU A 491 15.75 -11.80 -3.92
CA GLU A 491 16.43 -10.58 -4.33
C GLU A 491 15.43 -9.41 -4.36
N PRO A 492 15.75 -8.24 -3.77
CA PRO A 492 14.89 -7.07 -3.82
C PRO A 492 14.78 -6.49 -5.24
N GLU A 493 13.55 -6.25 -5.71
CA GLU A 493 13.33 -5.44 -6.91
C GLU A 493 13.32 -3.95 -6.54
N MET A 494 14.50 -3.31 -6.63
CA MET A 494 14.69 -1.93 -6.18
C MET A 494 14.33 -0.84 -7.22
N PHE A 495 13.90 -1.22 -8.43
CA PHE A 495 13.78 -0.29 -9.58
C PHE A 495 12.47 -0.41 -10.36
N GLY A 496 11.50 -1.23 -9.93
CA GLY A 496 10.32 -1.60 -10.72
C GLY A 496 9.47 -0.43 -11.23
N GLY A 497 9.61 0.79 -10.68
CA GLY A 497 8.93 2.01 -11.13
C GLY A 497 9.85 3.19 -11.48
N GLU A 498 11.19 3.02 -11.45
CA GLU A 498 12.13 4.12 -11.74
C GLU A 498 12.29 4.33 -13.26
N ALA A 499 12.48 5.59 -13.69
CA ALA A 499 12.75 5.94 -15.10
C ALA A 499 14.09 5.35 -15.59
N SER A 500 15.03 5.17 -14.67
CA SER A 500 16.25 4.40 -14.89
C SER A 500 16.05 2.99 -14.33
N ARG A 501 16.04 2.00 -15.21
CA ARG A 501 16.10 0.60 -14.78
C ARG A 501 17.49 0.36 -14.19
N GLY A 502 17.56 -0.25 -13.01
CA GLY A 502 18.84 -0.62 -12.38
C GLY A 502 19.74 -1.37 -13.35
N THR A 503 21.05 -1.17 -13.22
CA THR A 503 22.08 -1.83 -14.03
C THR A 503 22.30 -3.27 -13.61
#